data_AF-W6NGW2-F1
#
_entry.id   AF-W6NGW2-F1
#
_cell.length_a   1.000
_cell.length_b   1.000
_cell.length_c   1.000
_cell.angle_alpha   90.00
_cell.angle_beta   90.00
_cell.angle_gamma   90.00
#
_symmetry.space_group_name_H-M   'P 1'
#
loop_
_entity.id
_entity.type
_entity.pdbx_description
1 polymer ?
#
loop_
_entity_poly.entity_id
_entity_poly.type
_entity_poly.pdbx_seq_one_letter_code
_entity_poly.pdbx_strand_id
1 'polypeptide(L)'
;MVQWRDTDSQCKAGFLRHSVCVLGIEDLPFIARYRHILVNKMMPSFDYGAIACVSELLFNRTYLGQNDHPLNMTFYENLPT
;
A
#
# COMPACT_ATOMS: atom_id res chain seq x y z
N MET A 1 -2.27 4.74 -4.94
CA MET A 1 -1.37 5.83 -4.55
C MET A 1 0.05 5.46 -4.96
N VAL A 2 0.67 6.36 -5.72
CA VAL A 2 2.09 6.28 -6.11
C VAL A 2 2.85 7.23 -5.19
N GLN A 3 3.98 6.80 -4.64
CA GLN A 3 4.87 7.68 -3.87
C GLN A 3 6.01 8.19 -4.75
N TRP A 4 5.87 9.40 -5.28
CA TRP A 4 6.91 10.07 -6.05
C TRP A 4 7.96 10.69 -5.13
N ARG A 5 9.24 10.45 -5.39
CA ARG A 5 10.40 10.98 -4.65
C ARG A 5 11.58 11.21 -5.58
N ASP A 6 12.45 12.11 -5.17
CA ASP A 6 13.67 12.47 -5.91
C ASP A 6 14.86 11.61 -5.48
N THR A 7 14.92 11.25 -4.19
CA THR A 7 16.00 10.43 -3.62
C THR A 7 15.47 9.21 -2.88
N ASP A 8 16.29 8.16 -2.80
CA ASP A 8 16.00 6.89 -2.11
C ASP A 8 15.82 7.06 -0.59
N SER A 9 16.59 7.96 0.02
CA SER A 9 16.47 8.34 1.45
C SER A 9 15.10 8.90 1.85
N GLN A 10 14.29 9.34 0.88
CA GLN A 10 12.93 9.80 1.12
C GLN A 10 11.89 8.67 1.09
N CYS A 11 12.28 7.47 0.66
CA CYS A 11 11.45 6.27 0.68
C CYS A 11 11.66 5.53 2.00
N LYS A 12 10.57 5.10 2.63
CA LYS A 12 10.64 4.46 3.94
C LYS A 12 11.40 3.14 3.92
N ALA A 13 11.21 2.35 2.86
CA ALA A 13 11.96 1.13 2.59
C ALA A 13 13.34 1.39 1.93
N GLY A 14 13.71 2.65 1.69
CA GLY A 14 15.02 3.03 1.15
C GLY A 14 15.28 2.65 -0.31
N PHE A 15 14.26 2.32 -1.09
CA PHE A 15 14.42 1.91 -2.49
C PHE A 15 13.56 2.75 -3.44
N LEU A 16 14.23 3.39 -4.39
CA LEU A 16 13.64 4.24 -5.42
C LEU A 16 13.88 3.64 -6.80
N ARG A 17 12.83 3.56 -7.64
CA ARG A 17 12.97 3.15 -9.04
C ARG A 17 12.16 4.06 -9.95
N HIS A 18 12.86 4.76 -10.85
CA HIS A 18 12.26 5.73 -11.77
C HIS A 18 11.43 6.80 -11.05
N SER A 19 12.02 7.40 -10.00
CA SER A 19 11.38 8.42 -9.16
C SER A 19 10.13 7.97 -8.39
N VAL A 20 9.89 6.66 -8.29
CA VAL A 20 8.81 6.06 -7.51
C VAL A 20 9.39 5.18 -6.41
N CYS A 21 8.94 5.37 -5.17
CA CYS A 21 9.32 4.47 -4.08
C CYS A 21 8.74 3.08 -4.32
N VAL A 22 9.58 2.06 -4.15
CA VAL A 22 9.11 0.68 -4.05
C VAL A 22 8.83 0.40 -2.59
N LEU A 23 7.59 0.07 -2.30
CA LEU A 23 7.08 -0.15 -0.96
C LEU A 23 7.58 -1.50 -0.43
N GLY A 24 8.10 -1.48 0.81
CA GLY A 24 8.55 -2.65 1.56
C GLY A 24 7.68 -2.92 2.78
N ILE A 25 8.11 -3.85 3.63
CA ILE A 25 7.37 -4.21 4.85
C ILE A 25 7.26 -3.04 5.83
N GLU A 26 8.21 -2.11 5.80
CA GLU A 26 8.22 -0.89 6.61
C GLU A 26 7.01 0.02 6.31
N ASP A 27 6.47 -0.07 5.10
CA ASP A 27 5.31 0.67 4.65
C ASP A 27 3.98 0.02 5.05
N LEU A 28 3.99 -1.22 5.54
CA LEU A 28 2.77 -1.98 5.86
C LEU A 28 1.81 -1.25 6.81
N PRO A 29 2.26 -0.60 7.92
CA PRO A 29 1.36 0.15 8.80
C PRO A 29 0.66 1.32 8.10
N PHE A 30 1.33 1.91 7.10
CA PHE A 30 0.75 2.96 6.27
C PHE A 30 -0.26 2.35 5.30
N ILE A 31 0.12 1.32 4.55
CA ILE A 31 -0.73 0.63 3.57
C ILE A 31 -2.02 0.14 4.22
N ALA A 32 -1.94 -0.46 5.42
CA ALA A 32 -3.08 -1.04 6.11
C ALA A 32 -4.17 -0.02 6.50
N ARG A 33 -3.80 1.25 6.69
CA ARG A 33 -4.71 2.30 7.20
C ARG A 33 -5.14 3.29 6.12
N TYR A 34 -4.53 3.23 4.93
CA TYR A 34 -4.68 4.28 3.94
C TYR A 34 -6.00 4.16 3.17
N ARG A 35 -6.57 5.30 2.77
CA ARG A 35 -7.86 5.37 2.06
C ARG A 35 -7.76 5.08 0.56
N HIS A 36 -6.56 4.85 0.01
CA HIS A 36 -6.46 4.47 -1.39
C HIS A 36 -6.57 2.96 -1.51
N ILE A 37 -7.45 2.51 -2.40
CA ILE A 37 -7.73 1.08 -2.62
C ILE A 37 -6.50 0.34 -3.17
N LEU A 38 -5.69 1.02 -3.98
CA LEU A 38 -4.51 0.47 -4.63
C LEU A 38 -3.27 1.27 -4.25
N VAL A 39 -2.12 0.60 -4.22
CA VAL A 39 -0.79 1.22 -4.01
C VAL A 39 0.17 0.83 -5.12
N ASN A 40 1.14 1.70 -5.39
CA ASN A 40 2.20 1.49 -6.35
C ASN A 40 3.49 2.17 -5.83
N LYS A 41 4.67 1.58 -5.95
CA LYS A 41 5.03 0.31 -6.60
C LYS A 41 5.43 -0.75 -5.57
N MET A 42 5.20 -2.03 -5.86
CA MET A 42 5.78 -3.16 -5.13
C MET A 42 6.52 -4.06 -6.12
N MET A 43 7.61 -4.71 -5.69
CA MET A 43 8.40 -5.58 -6.55
C MET A 43 8.81 -6.85 -5.79
N PRO A 44 8.47 -8.06 -6.30
CA PRO A 44 8.90 -9.33 -5.69
C PRO A 44 10.41 -9.46 -5.52
N SER A 45 11.19 -8.89 -6.45
CA SER A 45 12.66 -8.92 -6.40
C SER A 45 13.27 -7.97 -5.37
N PHE A 46 12.47 -7.08 -4.76
CA PHE A 46 12.90 -6.16 -3.72
C PHE A 46 12.45 -6.68 -2.35
N ASP A 47 11.14 -6.84 -2.17
CA ASP A 47 10.56 -7.35 -0.93
C ASP A 47 9.25 -8.10 -1.25
N TYR A 48 9.35 -9.43 -1.31
CA TYR A 48 8.18 -10.28 -1.46
C TYR A 48 7.37 -10.42 -0.16
N GLY A 49 8.00 -10.21 1.00
CA GLY A 49 7.34 -10.25 2.30
C GLY A 49 6.27 -9.17 2.41
N ALA A 50 6.57 -7.95 1.93
CA ALA A 50 5.60 -6.87 1.83
C ALA A 50 4.35 -7.27 1.02
N ILE A 51 4.55 -7.92 -0.14
CA ILE A 51 3.45 -8.38 -1.02
C ILE A 51 2.63 -9.48 -0.33
N ALA A 52 3.29 -10.43 0.33
CA ALA A 52 2.64 -11.50 1.06
C ALA A 52 1.79 -10.97 2.22
N CYS A 53 2.35 -10.07 3.04
CA CYS A 53 1.62 -9.47 4.17
C CYS A 53 0.42 -8.62 3.72
N VAL A 54 0.53 -7.87 2.63
CA VAL A 54 -0.61 -7.13 2.07
C VAL A 54 -1.68 -8.10 1.55
N SER A 55 -1.27 -9.21 0.93
CA SER A 55 -2.21 -10.24 0.46
C SER A 55 -2.95 -10.91 1.62
N GLU A 56 -2.24 -11.25 2.70
CA GLU A 56 -2.83 -11.79 3.93
C GLU A 56 -3.77 -10.79 4.61
N LEU A 57 -3.37 -9.52 4.69
CA LEU A 57 -4.23 -8.45 5.24
C LEU A 57 -5.56 -8.37 4.48
N LEU A 58 -5.52 -8.39 3.14
CA LEU A 58 -6.72 -8.38 2.31
C LEU A 58 -7.55 -9.65 2.51
N PHE A 59 -6.90 -10.81 2.59
CA PHE A 59 -7.57 -12.08 2.85
C PHE A 59 -8.32 -12.05 4.20
N ASN A 60 -7.67 -11.60 5.27
CA ASN A 60 -8.26 -11.55 6.60
C ASN A 60 -9.46 -10.59 6.67
N ARG A 61 -9.35 -9.42 6.03
CA ARG A 61 -10.43 -8.43 5.92
C ARG A 61 -11.63 -8.94 5.13
N THR A 62 -11.37 -9.75 4.11
CA THR A 62 -12.42 -10.25 3.20
C THR A 62 -13.10 -11.51 3.72
N TYR A 63 -12.33 -12.45 4.28
CA TYR A 63 -12.80 -13.81 4.54
C TYR A 63 -12.83 -14.19 6.02
N LEU A 64 -12.03 -13.55 6.88
CA LEU A 64 -11.97 -13.88 8.31
C LEU A 64 -12.75 -12.89 9.21
N GLY A 65 -13.53 -11.99 8.60
CA GLY A 65 -14.37 -11.03 9.33
C GLY A 65 -13.61 -9.94 10.08
N GLN A 66 -12.32 -9.72 9.76
CA GLN A 66 -11.55 -8.62 10.34
C GLN A 66 -11.97 -7.28 9.71
N ASN A 67 -13.01 -6.64 10.24
CA ASN A 67 -13.51 -5.35 9.75
C ASN A 67 -12.90 -4.16 10.51
N ASP A 68 -11.58 -4.02 10.46
CA ASP A 68 -10.84 -2.96 11.16
C ASP A 68 -10.84 -1.62 10.39
N HIS A 69 -10.93 -1.66 9.05
CA HIS A 69 -10.92 -0.49 8.17
C HIS A 69 -11.96 -0.64 7.04
N PRO A 70 -13.27 -0.45 7.32
CA PRO A 70 -14.31 -0.55 6.30
C PRO A 70 -14.15 0.49 5.19
N LEU A 71 -14.53 0.13 3.96
CA LEU A 71 -14.53 1.05 2.83
C LEU A 71 -15.60 2.13 3.04
N ASN A 72 -15.17 3.40 3.04
CA ASN A 72 -16.08 4.54 3.07
C ASN A 72 -16.65 4.77 1.66
N MET A 73 -17.78 4.12 1.36
CA MET A 73 -18.42 4.21 0.05
C MET A 73 -18.78 5.65 -0.33
N THR A 74 -19.28 6.45 0.62
CA THR A 74 -19.60 7.86 0.38
C THR A 74 -18.37 8.65 -0.08
N PHE A 75 -17.18 8.39 0.46
CA PHE A 75 -15.97 9.04 -0.02
C PHE A 75 -15.66 8.68 -1.48
N TYR A 76 -15.74 7.40 -1.84
CA TYR A 76 -15.37 6.92 -3.17
C TYR A 76 -16.38 7.30 -4.25
N GLU A 77 -17.68 7.32 -3.92
CA GLU A 77 -18.76 7.72 -4.83
C GLU A 77 -18.70 9.21 -5.21
N ASN A 78 -18.09 10.04 -4.36
CA ASN A 78 -17.95 11.48 -4.57
C ASN A 78 -16.56 11.88 -5.11
N LEU A 79 -15.75 10.94 -5.58
CA LEU A 79 -14.48 11.27 -6.21
C LEU A 79 -14.71 11.95 -7.58
N PRO A 80 -13.85 12.92 -7.96
CA PRO A 80 -13.90 13.52 -9.29
C PRO A 80 -13.76 12.46 -10.39
N THR A 81 -14.52 12.62 -11.46
CA THR A 81 -14.44 11.81 -12.68
C THR A 81 -13.37 12.33 -13.62
#